data_AF-A0A7G7KQ23-F1
#
_entry.id   AF-A0A7G7KQ23-F1
#
_cell.length_a   1.000
_cell.length_b   1.000
_cell.length_c   1.000
_cell.angle_alpha   90.00
_cell.angle_beta   90.00
_cell.angle_gamma   90.00
#
_symmetry.space_group_name_H-M   'P 1'
#
loop_
_entity.id
_entity.type
_entity.pdbx_description
1 polymer ?
#
loop_
_entity_poly.entity_id
_entity_poly.type
_entity_poly.pdbx_seq_one_letter_code
_entity_poly.pdbx_strand_id
1 'polypeptide(L)' 'MTFRIKTHDAWGSTPVGDFPSLEAARQAFSSICQDPWYQQDGTVKGIELVEVQANGQSQRLDWHASA' A
#
# COMPACT_ATOMS: atom_id res chain seq x y z
N MET A 1 -1.00 -14.54 -8.76
CA MET A 1 -0.56 -13.77 -7.58
C MET A 1 -0.48 -12.32 -8.02
N THR A 2 -0.99 -11.41 -7.21
CA THR A 2 -1.02 -9.98 -7.54
C THR A 2 -0.63 -9.21 -6.30
N PHE A 3 0.10 -8.12 -6.44
CA PHE A 3 0.52 -7.29 -5.32
C PHE A 3 -0.39 -6.06 -5.28
N ARG A 4 -0.86 -5.68 -4.11
CA ARG A 4 -1.78 -4.55 -3.95
C ARG A 4 -1.26 -3.61 -2.89
N ILE A 5 -1.24 -2.33 -3.22
CA ILE A 5 -0.95 -1.27 -2.25
C ILE A 5 -2.29 -0.74 -1.73
N LYS A 6 -2.37 -0.55 -0.42
CA LYS A 6 -3.51 0.06 0.26
C LYS A 6 -3.04 1.23 1.10
N THR A 7 -3.81 2.31 1.12
CA THR A 7 -3.67 3.36 2.11
C THR A 7 -4.69 3.14 3.21
N HIS A 8 -4.28 3.39 4.44
CA HIS A 8 -5.13 3.31 5.63
C HIS A 8 -5.38 4.71 6.12
N ASP A 9 -6.64 5.01 6.41
CA ASP A 9 -7.11 6.29 6.92
C ASP A 9 -8.04 6.07 8.12
N ALA A 10 -8.62 7.14 8.67
CA ALA A 10 -9.50 7.06 9.83
C ALA A 10 -10.78 6.23 9.60
N TRP A 11 -11.17 6.00 8.34
CA TRP A 11 -12.41 5.33 7.94
C TRP A 11 -12.18 3.91 7.44
N GLY A 12 -10.95 3.50 7.15
CA GLY A 12 -10.64 2.14 6.70
C GLY A 12 -9.39 2.06 5.85
N SER A 13 -9.41 1.15 4.87
CA SER A 13 -8.32 0.97 3.92
C SER A 13 -8.81 1.02 2.48
N THR A 14 -8.13 1.80 1.65
CA THR A 14 -8.47 2.02 0.24
C THR A 14 -7.35 1.48 -0.65
N PRO A 15 -7.65 0.65 -1.66
CA PRO A 15 -6.64 0.19 -2.61
C PRO A 15 -6.15 1.36 -3.48
N VAL A 16 -4.83 1.55 -3.53
CA VAL A 16 -4.17 2.55 -4.39
C VAL A 16 -3.93 1.99 -5.79
N GLY A 17 -3.57 0.71 -5.88
CA GLY A 17 -3.32 0.04 -7.14
C GLY A 17 -2.95 -1.43 -6.97
N ASP A 18 -3.10 -2.18 -8.06
CA ASP A 18 -2.63 -3.55 -8.20
C ASP A 18 -1.46 -3.64 -9.19
N PHE A 19 -0.56 -4.57 -8.91
CA PHE A 19 0.70 -4.73 -9.61
C PHE A 19 0.94 -6.21 -9.92
N PRO A 20 1.42 -6.53 -11.13
CA PRO A 20 1.68 -7.91 -11.53
C PRO A 20 2.95 -8.51 -10.90
N SER A 21 3.85 -7.68 -10.37
CA SER A 21 5.13 -8.11 -9.82
C SER A 21 5.49 -7.36 -8.52
N LEU A 22 6.24 -8.05 -7.65
CA LEU A 22 6.65 -7.51 -6.35
C LEU A 22 7.57 -6.30 -6.51
N GLU A 23 8.49 -6.33 -7.47
CA GLU A 23 9.41 -5.22 -7.74
C GLU A 23 8.65 -3.94 -8.15
N ALA A 24 7.69 -4.05 -9.07
CA ALA A 24 6.86 -2.92 -9.47
C ALA A 24 6.05 -2.38 -8.28
N ALA A 25 5.48 -3.27 -7.47
CA ALA A 25 4.75 -2.88 -6.28
C ALA A 25 5.63 -2.19 -5.23
N ARG A 26 6.87 -2.66 -5.02
CA ARG A 26 7.83 -2.04 -4.11
C ARG A 26 8.30 -0.68 -4.59
N GLN A 27 8.56 -0.51 -5.88
CA GLN A 27 8.90 0.79 -6.46
C GLN A 27 7.75 1.79 -6.26
N ALA A 28 6.52 1.38 -6.59
CA ALA A 28 5.35 2.23 -6.38
C ALA A 28 5.14 2.54 -4.88
N PHE A 29 5.25 1.54 -4.01
CA PHE A 29 5.14 1.71 -2.56
C PHE A 29 6.15 2.72 -2.02
N SER A 30 7.42 2.59 -2.40
CA SER A 30 8.46 3.55 -2.00
C SER A 30 8.19 4.95 -2.52
N SER A 31 7.69 5.07 -3.75
CA SER A 31 7.33 6.37 -4.34
C SER A 31 6.19 7.03 -3.58
N ILE A 32 5.16 6.26 -3.20
CA ILE A 32 4.01 6.77 -2.43
C ILE A 32 4.44 7.18 -1.01
N CYS A 33 5.31 6.40 -0.36
CA CYS A 33 5.82 6.75 0.99
C CYS A 33 6.65 8.05 1.00
N GLN A 34 7.28 8.39 -0.12
CA GLN A 34 8.06 9.61 -0.31
C GLN A 34 7.23 10.77 -0.89
N ASP A 35 5.98 10.50 -1.28
CA ASP A 35 5.15 11.50 -1.92
C ASP A 35 4.66 12.52 -0.88
N PRO A 36 4.93 13.83 -1.07
CA PRO A 36 4.55 14.86 -0.11
C PRO A 36 3.05 14.92 0.12
N TRP A 37 2.24 14.55 -0.87
CA TRP A 37 0.79 14.56 -0.75
C TRP A 37 0.35 13.54 0.29
N TYR A 38 0.90 12.32 0.27
CA TYR A 38 0.60 11.28 1.26
C TYR A 38 1.16 11.58 2.66
N GLN A 39 2.26 12.35 2.74
CA GLN A 39 2.82 12.77 4.03
C GLN A 39 2.08 13.97 4.65
N GLN A 40 1.57 14.89 3.81
CA GLN A 40 0.85 16.07 4.26
C GLN A 40 -0.64 15.83 4.43
N ASP A 41 -1.18 14.81 3.75
CA ASP A 41 -2.54 14.36 3.95
C ASP A 41 -2.66 13.66 5.31
N GLY A 42 -2.99 14.45 6.34
CA GLY A 42 -3.14 13.97 7.72
C GLY A 42 -4.28 12.96 7.93
N THR A 43 -5.02 12.62 6.87
CA THR A 43 -6.03 11.56 6.89
C THR A 43 -5.40 10.19 6.70
N VAL A 44 -4.31 10.09 5.93
CA VAL A 44 -3.54 8.86 5.76
C VAL A 44 -2.79 8.56 7.06
N LYS A 45 -3.05 7.38 7.63
CA LYS A 45 -2.41 6.82 8.84
C LYS A 45 -1.32 5.80 8.53
N GLY A 46 -1.33 5.27 7.31
CA GLY A 46 -0.24 4.46 6.82
C GLY A 46 -0.54 3.83 5.48
N ILE A 47 0.47 3.18 4.92
CA ILE A 47 0.44 2.54 3.61
C ILE A 47 0.88 1.10 3.82
N GLU A 48 0.15 0.18 3.20
CA GLU A 48 0.34 -1.25 3.31
C GLU A 48 0.56 -1.85 1.92
N LEU A 49 1.58 -2.70 1.80
CA LEU A 49 1.76 -3.57 0.63
C LEU A 49 1.33 -4.99 0.99
N VAL A 50 0.40 -5.54 0.22
CA VAL A 50 -0.08 -6.91 0.41
C VAL A 50 0.13 -7.75 -0.85
N GLU A 51 0.49 -9.02 -0.68
CA GLU A 51 0.40 -10.04 -1.70
C GLU A 51 -1.00 -10.65 -1.66
N VAL A 52 -1.70 -10.67 -2.80
CA VAL A 52 -2.97 -11.34 -2.99
C VAL A 52 -2.71 -12.68 -3.68
N GLN A 53 -2.96 -13.74 -2.94
CA GLN A 53 -2.85 -15.11 -3.43
C GLN A 53 -4.10 -15.53 -4.19
N ALA A 54 -3.98 -16.55 -5.04
CA ALA A 54 -5.07 -17.03 -5.89
C ALA A 54 -6.25 -17.62 -5.10
N ASN A 55 -6.02 -18.02 -3.84
CA ASN A 55 -7.03 -18.51 -2.91
C ASN A 55 -7.82 -17.37 -2.20
N GLY A 56 -7.58 -16.11 -2.56
CA GLY A 56 -8.21 -14.94 -1.96
C GLY A 56 -7.61 -14.51 -0.62
N GLN A 57 -6.58 -15.20 -0.12
CA GLN A 57 -5.83 -14.75 1.05
C GLN A 57 -4.90 -13.60 0.67
N SER A 58 -4.81 -12.61 1.55
CA SER A 58 -3.84 -11.52 1.43
C SER A 58 -2.81 -11.59 2.55
N GLN A 59 -1.53 -11.59 2.19
CA GLN A 59 -0.42 -11.52 3.14
C GLN A 59 0.19 -10.12 3.10
N ARG A 60 0.30 -9.46 4.26
CA ARG A 60 1.03 -8.19 4.35
C ARG A 60 2.53 -8.44 4.19
N LEU A 61 3.13 -7.74 3.23
CA LEU A 61 4.56 -7.80 2.94
C LEU A 61 5.30 -6.64 3.60
N ASP A 62 4.76 -5.42 3.47
CA ASP A 62 5.40 -4.20 3.98
C ASP A 62 4.34 -3.25 4.59
N TRP A 63 4.79 -2.43 5.54
CA TRP A 63 3.98 -1.41 6.21
C TRP A 63 4.80 -0.14 6.42
N HIS A 64 4.19 1.01 6.10
CA HIS A 64 4.75 2.33 6.36
C HIS A 64 3.73 3.14 7.14
N ALA A 65 4.06 3.52 8.38
CA ALA A 65 3.25 4.46 9.13
C ALA A 65 3.57 5.87 8.67
N SER A 66 2.54 6.66 8.34
CA SER A 66 2.70 8.11 8.25
C SER A 66 2.81 8.67 9.67
N ALA A 67 3.77 9.58 9.85
CA ALA A 67 4.10 10.19 11.15
C ALA A 67 3.06 11.22 11.60
#